data_AF-D4BEF7-F1
#
_entry.id   AF-D4BEF7-F1
#
_cell.length_a   1.000
_cell.length_b   1.000
_cell.length_c   1.000
_cell.angle_alpha   90.00
_cell.angle_beta   90.00
_cell.angle_gamma   90.00
#
_symmetry.space_group_name_H-M   'P 1'
#
loop_
_entity.id
_entity.type
_entity.pdbx_description
1 polymer ?
#
loop_
_entity_poly.entity_id
_entity_poly.type
_entity_poly.pdbx_seq_one_letter_code
_entity_poly.pdbx_strand_id
1 'polypeptide(L)'
;MCEKITYIRFILFTLIFIMLITSISYGFIFCRRKKIDMNTFSGIFEMYRHVFSFKDKIFSITILVCIYGGALLFFFTAGISLWAEGHGCIFPTKYS
;
A
#
# COMPACT_ATOMS: atom_id res chain seq x y z
N MET A 1 -9.37 -10.80 23.49
CA MET A 1 -8.54 -11.04 22.27
C MET A 1 -9.01 -10.21 21.09
N CYS A 2 -10.32 -10.17 20.81
CA CYS A 2 -10.88 -9.41 19.68
C CYS A 2 -10.54 -7.90 19.70
N GLU A 3 -10.53 -7.24 20.87
CA GLU A 3 -10.11 -5.82 20.96
C GLU A 3 -8.68 -5.57 20.49
N LYS A 4 -7.74 -6.48 20.84
CA LYS A 4 -6.34 -6.39 20.38
C LYS A 4 -6.26 -6.53 18.86
N ILE A 5 -7.06 -7.43 18.29
CA ILE A 5 -7.12 -7.66 16.84
C ILE A 5 -7.70 -6.43 16.14
N THR A 6 -8.75 -5.81 16.69
CA THR A 6 -9.32 -4.56 16.16
C THR A 6 -8.28 -3.44 16.15
N TYR A 7 -7.50 -3.28 17.22
CA TYR A 7 -6.44 -2.28 17.28
C TYR A 7 -5.31 -2.56 16.28
N ILE A 8 -4.88 -3.82 16.15
CA ILE A 8 -3.88 -4.24 15.14
C ILE A 8 -4.39 -3.95 13.72
N ARG A 9 -5.64 -4.28 13.40
CA ARG A 9 -6.24 -3.98 12.10
C ARG A 9 -6.25 -2.50 11.81
N PHE A 10 -6.60 -1.66 12.79
CA PHE A 10 -6.57 -0.20 12.64
C PHE A 10 -5.16 0.33 12.34
N ILE A 11 -4.14 -0.16 13.07
CA ILE A 11 -2.74 0.22 12.81
C ILE A 11 -2.31 -0.22 11.41
N LEU A 12 -2.58 -1.48 11.04
CA LEU A 12 -2.20 -2.01 9.73
C LEU A 12 -2.88 -1.23 8.60
N PHE A 13 -4.16 -0.90 8.74
CA PHE A 13 -4.90 -0.09 7.77
C PHE A 13 -4.29 1.31 7.64
N THR A 14 -3.95 1.93 8.77
CA THR A 14 -3.28 3.25 8.80
C THR A 14 -1.93 3.20 8.09
N LEU A 15 -1.13 2.15 8.33
CA LEU A 15 0.17 1.96 7.66
C LEU A 15 0.01 1.78 6.14
N ILE A 16 -0.94 0.97 5.70
CA ILE A 16 -1.24 0.78 4.27
C ILE A 16 -1.64 2.13 3.63
N PHE A 17 -2.45 2.93 4.31
CA PHE A 17 -2.87 4.24 3.82
C PHE A 17 -1.69 5.21 3.66
N ILE A 18 -0.77 5.23 4.63
CA ILE A 18 0.47 6.02 4.56
C ILE A 18 1.35 5.55 3.40
N MET A 19 1.52 4.24 3.21
CA MET A 19 2.29 3.68 2.09
C MET A 19 1.68 4.05 0.73
N LEU A 20 0.35 4.09 0.63
CA LEU A 20 -0.35 4.47 -0.58
C LEU A 20 -0.13 5.95 -0.91
N ILE A 21 -0.35 6.85 0.06
CA ILE A 21 -0.12 8.30 -0.11
C ILE A 21 1.33 8.57 -0.51
N THR A 22 2.29 7.95 0.16
CA THR A 22 3.71 8.13 -0.14
C THR A 22 4.04 7.63 -1.55
N SER A 23 3.58 6.45 -1.95
CA SER A 23 3.82 5.93 -3.30
C SER A 23 3.28 6.84 -4.40
N ILE A 24 2.05 7.35 -4.23
CA ILE A 24 1.41 8.26 -5.19
C ILE A 24 2.16 9.59 -5.23
N SER A 25 2.50 10.15 -4.07
CA SER A 25 3.20 11.44 -3.99
C SER A 25 4.59 11.37 -4.62
N TYR A 26 5.38 10.34 -4.29
CA TYR A 26 6.70 10.14 -4.89
C TYR A 26 6.61 9.83 -6.39
N GLY A 27 5.67 8.98 -6.80
CA GLY A 27 5.41 8.69 -8.21
C GLY A 27 5.05 9.96 -9.00
N PHE A 28 4.13 10.77 -8.46
CA PHE A 28 3.70 12.01 -9.08
C PHE A 28 4.86 13.02 -9.21
N ILE A 29 5.66 13.21 -8.15
CA ILE A 29 6.83 14.09 -8.19
C ILE A 29 7.84 13.61 -9.23
N PHE A 30 8.10 12.30 -9.29
CA PHE A 30 9.03 11.70 -10.26
C PHE A 30 8.55 11.90 -11.70
N CYS A 31 7.29 11.55 -11.99
CA CYS A 31 6.71 11.68 -13.32
C CYS A 31 6.63 13.15 -13.78
N ARG A 32 6.32 14.08 -12.87
CA ARG A 32 6.39 15.54 -13.14
C ARG A 32 7.79 16.00 -13.54
N ARG A 33 8.83 15.51 -12.86
CA ARG A 33 10.23 15.85 -13.18
C ARG A 33 10.68 15.29 -14.54
N LYS A 34 10.16 14.14 -14.94
CA LYS A 34 10.53 13.44 -16.19
C LYS A 34 9.54 13.68 -17.35
N LYS A 35 8.49 14.48 -17.16
CA LYS A 35 7.40 14.71 -18.13
C LYS A 35 6.71 13.41 -18.59
N ILE A 36 6.56 12.45 -17.68
CA ILE A 36 5.87 11.17 -17.92
C ILE A 36 4.39 11.33 -17.54
N ASP A 37 3.48 10.87 -18.40
CA ASP A 37 2.03 10.91 -18.14
C ASP A 37 1.53 9.67 -17.39
N MET A 38 1.36 9.78 -16.07
CA MET A 38 0.84 8.70 -15.21
C MET A 38 -0.60 8.28 -15.49
N ASN A 39 -1.40 9.09 -16.19
CA ASN A 39 -2.79 8.73 -16.48
C ASN A 39 -2.89 7.77 -17.67
N THR A 40 -1.76 7.52 -18.36
CA THR A 40 -1.69 6.60 -19.48
C THR A 40 -1.00 5.29 -19.09
N PHE A 41 -1.43 4.18 -19.68
CA PHE A 41 -0.79 2.88 -19.48
C PHE A 41 0.69 2.91 -19.88
N SER A 42 1.01 3.62 -20.98
CA SER A 42 2.40 3.81 -21.44
C SER A 42 3.25 4.53 -20.40
N GLY A 43 2.75 5.62 -19.80
CA GLY A 43 3.52 6.37 -18.80
C GLY A 43 3.67 5.63 -17.47
N ILE A 44 2.67 4.84 -17.06
CA ILE A 44 2.82 3.93 -15.91
C ILE A 44 3.90 2.89 -16.20
N PHE A 45 3.88 2.26 -17.38
CA PHE A 45 4.89 1.27 -17.75
C PHE A 45 6.30 1.87 -17.83
N GLU A 46 6.42 3.09 -18.34
CA GLU A 46 7.68 3.84 -18.37
C GLU A 46 8.17 4.17 -16.95
N MET A 47 7.29 4.60 -16.05
CA MET A 47 7.62 4.79 -14.64
C MET A 47 8.12 3.49 -14.01
N TYR A 48 7.43 2.36 -14.22
CA TYR A 48 7.86 1.06 -13.70
C TYR A 48 9.19 0.61 -14.29
N ARG A 49 9.45 0.87 -15.57
CA ARG A 49 10.77 0.64 -16.17
C ARG A 49 11.85 1.42 -15.43
N HIS A 50 11.58 2.66 -15.03
CA HIS A 50 12.49 3.45 -14.20
C HIS A 50 12.68 2.85 -12.81
N VAL A 51 11.61 2.41 -12.15
CA VAL A 51 11.65 1.72 -10.85
C VAL A 51 12.58 0.50 -10.92
N PHE A 52 12.39 -0.38 -11.90
CA PHE A 52 13.20 -1.59 -12.07
C PHE A 52 14.60 -1.35 -12.66
N SER A 53 14.84 -0.19 -13.28
CA SER A 53 16.19 0.18 -13.74
C SER A 53 17.14 0.61 -12.62
N PHE A 54 16.61 0.89 -11.42
CA PHE A 54 17.37 1.36 -10.25
C PHE A 54 18.25 2.61 -10.51
N LYS A 55 17.94 3.42 -11.53
CA LYS A 55 18.64 4.68 -11.80
C LYS A 55 18.54 5.65 -10.63
N ASP A 56 17.34 5.77 -10.06
CA ASP A 56 17.06 6.55 -8.86
C ASP A 56 16.79 5.60 -7.70
N LYS A 57 17.86 5.08 -7.08
CA LYS A 57 17.78 4.03 -6.04
C LYS A 57 16.76 4.32 -4.95
N ILE A 58 16.72 5.56 -4.45
CA ILE A 58 15.78 5.97 -3.40
C ILE A 58 14.34 5.85 -3.90
N PHE A 59 14.03 6.36 -5.10
CA PHE A 59 12.70 6.26 -5.68
C PHE A 59 12.30 4.80 -5.93
N SER A 60 13.20 4.02 -6.54
CA SER A 60 12.99 2.60 -6.82
C SER A 60 12.69 1.82 -5.56
N ILE A 61 13.52 1.97 -4.51
CA ILE A 61 13.32 1.27 -3.24
C ILE A 61 12.01 1.69 -2.58
N THR A 62 11.72 3.00 -2.52
CA THR A 62 10.48 3.50 -1.93
C THR A 62 9.25 2.92 -2.62
N ILE A 63 9.20 2.95 -3.97
CA ILE A 63 8.07 2.42 -4.72
C ILE A 63 7.93 0.90 -4.54
N LEU A 64 9.04 0.16 -4.60
CA LEU A 64 9.03 -1.29 -4.40
C LEU A 64 8.56 -1.66 -2.97
N VAL A 65 9.06 -0.97 -1.95
CA VAL A 65 8.65 -1.18 -0.56
C VAL A 65 7.17 -0.83 -0.38
N CYS A 66 6.69 0.26 -0.95
CA CYS A 66 5.27 0.62 -0.88
C CYS A 66 4.36 -0.40 -1.58
N ILE A 67 4.72 -0.89 -2.77
CA ILE A 67 3.89 -1.83 -3.53
C ILE A 67 3.93 -3.22 -2.86
N TYR A 68 5.11 -3.79 -2.70
CA TYR A 68 5.25 -5.17 -2.20
C TYR A 68 5.01 -5.24 -0.69
N GLY A 69 5.50 -4.25 0.07
CA GLY A 69 5.21 -4.14 1.50
C GLY A 69 3.74 -3.84 1.77
N GLY A 70 3.12 -2.95 0.98
CA GLY A 70 1.69 -2.68 1.06
C GLY A 70 0.84 -3.91 0.76
N ALA A 71 1.17 -4.66 -0.31
CA ALA A 71 0.51 -5.92 -0.64
C ALA A 71 0.64 -6.95 0.49
N LEU A 72 1.84 -7.11 1.06
CA LEU A 72 2.08 -8.03 2.17
C LEU A 72 1.26 -7.66 3.41
N LEU A 73 1.24 -6.37 3.79
CA LEU A 73 0.43 -5.88 4.91
C LEU A 73 -1.07 -6.07 4.65
N PHE A 74 -1.52 -5.90 3.41
CA PHE A 74 -2.91 -6.15 3.03
C PHE A 74 -3.28 -7.62 3.21
N PHE A 75 -2.48 -8.55 2.68
CA PHE A 75 -2.70 -9.99 2.86
C PHE A 75 -2.68 -10.40 4.33
N PHE A 76 -1.75 -9.84 5.11
CA PHE A 76 -1.68 -10.08 6.54
C PHE A 76 -2.93 -9.58 7.27
N THR A 77 -3.41 -8.39 6.92
CA THR A 77 -4.64 -7.81 7.48
C THR A 77 -5.86 -8.67 7.12
N ALA A 78 -5.96 -9.14 5.87
CA ALA A 78 -7.03 -10.04 5.43
C ALA A 78 -6.99 -11.37 6.18
N GLY A 79 -5.81 -11.99 6.32
CA GLY A 79 -5.63 -13.24 7.06
C GLY A 79 -6.01 -13.14 8.53
N ILE A 80 -5.59 -12.07 9.22
CA ILE A 80 -6.00 -11.82 10.62
C ILE A 80 -7.51 -11.60 10.72
N SER A 81 -8.12 -10.91 9.75
CA SER A 81 -9.56 -10.65 9.74
C SER A 81 -10.35 -11.95 9.63
N LEU A 82 -9.99 -12.82 8.67
CA LEU A 82 -10.62 -14.12 8.48
C LEU A 82 -10.41 -15.04 9.69
N TRP A 83 -9.20 -15.04 10.27
CA TRP A 83 -8.91 -15.83 11.46
C TRP A 83 -9.75 -15.39 12.67
N ALA A 84 -9.95 -14.08 12.83
CA ALA A 84 -10.73 -13.53 13.92
C ALA A 84 -12.24 -13.78 13.75
N GLU A 85 -12.77 -13.72 12.53
CA GLU A 85 -14.15 -14.12 12.23
C GLU A 85 -14.38 -15.59 12.58
N GLY A 86 -13.43 -16.47 12.26
CA GLY A 86 -13.48 -17.89 12.63
C GLY A 86 -13.50 -18.16 14.15
N HIS A 87 -13.03 -17.20 14.96
CA HIS A 87 -13.06 -17.27 16.43
C HIS A 87 -14.25 -16.50 17.04
N GLY A 88 -15.22 -16.06 16.23
CA GLY A 88 -16.42 -15.36 16.70
C GLY A 88 -16.19 -13.90 17.09
N CYS A 89 -15.08 -13.28 16.65
CA CYS A 89 -14.89 -11.84 16.86
C CYS A 89 -15.83 -11.03 15.98
N ILE A 90 -16.79 -10.33 16.59
CA ILE A 90 -17.68 -9.39 15.91
C ILE A 90 -16.96 -8.05 15.81
N PHE A 91 -16.64 -7.64 14.58
CA PHE A 91 -16.11 -6.31 14.31
C PHE A 91 -17.29 -5.35 14.11
N PRO A 92 -17.46 -4.31 14.93
CA PRO A 92 -18.56 -3.39 14.76
C PRO A 92 -18.37 -2.59 13.46
N THR A 93 -19.06 -2.99 12.40
CA THR A 93 -19.36 -2.11 11.28
C THR A 93 -20.37 -1.11 11.81
N LYS A 94 -19.96 0.12 12.14
CA LYS A 94 -20.89 1.20 12.50
C LYS A 94 -21.74 1.59 11.29
N TYR A 95 -22.67 0.73 10.93
CA TYR A 95 -23.80 0.94 10.05
C TYR A 95 -24.96 0.15 10.67
N SER A 96 -25.50 0.68 11.77
CA SER A 96 -26.82 0.34 12.30
C SER A 96 -27.55 1.63 12.62
#